data_AF-A0A0U0WC82-F1
#
_entry.id   AF-A0A0U0WC82-F1
#
_cell.length_a   1.000
_cell.length_b   1.000
_cell.length_c   1.000
_cell.angle_alpha   90.00
_cell.angle_beta   90.00
_cell.angle_gamma   90.00
#
_symmetry.space_group_name_H-M   'P 1'
#
loop_
_entity.id
_entity.type
_entity.pdbx_description
1 polymer ?
#
loop_
_entity_poly.entity_id
_entity_poly.type
_entity_poly.pdbx_seq_one_letter_code
_entity_poly.pdbx_strand_id
1 'polypeptide(L)'
;MLQGDLPALQSHELAGAIAAARQHRRSFVADRLATGTSALCAFGTALDPQFGPDSAARHRRSGAIELTGTWPGLRCDVDTPADLAAARRLGVGPATARALTQH
;
A
#
# COMPACT_ATOMS: atom_id res chain seq x y z
N MET A 1 3.44 7.62 5.13
CA MET A 1 1.97 7.47 5.20
C MET A 1 1.62 6.11 4.60
N LEU A 2 0.67 5.41 5.21
CA LEU A 2 0.26 4.06 4.88
C LEU A 2 -1.27 4.00 4.91
N GLN A 3 -1.89 3.28 3.98
CA GLN A 3 -3.33 3.03 4.01
C GLN A 3 -3.73 2.18 5.24
N GLY A 4 -4.94 2.41 5.74
CA GLY A 4 -5.44 1.79 6.97
C GLY A 4 -6.14 0.43 6.77
N ASP A 5 -6.37 0.05 5.52
CA ASP A 5 -7.21 -1.06 5.08
C ASP A 5 -6.40 -2.15 4.36
N LEU A 6 -5.19 -2.42 4.87
CA LEU A 6 -4.28 -3.46 4.38
C LEU A 6 -4.30 -4.71 5.28
N PRO A 7 -5.39 -5.50 5.32
CA PRO A 7 -5.53 -6.58 6.29
C PRO A 7 -4.57 -7.75 6.08
N ALA A 8 -3.95 -7.84 4.90
CA ALA A 8 -2.97 -8.89 4.55
C ALA A 8 -1.50 -8.41 4.67
N LEU A 9 -1.27 -7.18 5.14
CA LEU A 9 0.07 -6.60 5.26
C LEU A 9 0.98 -7.43 6.18
N GLN A 10 2.15 -7.80 5.68
CA GLN A 10 3.19 -8.46 6.46
C GLN A 10 4.27 -7.48 6.90
N SER A 11 4.81 -7.66 8.11
CA SER A 11 5.86 -6.76 8.64
C SER A 11 7.11 -6.71 7.76
N HIS A 12 7.50 -7.83 7.14
CA HIS A 12 8.67 -7.89 6.26
C HIS A 12 8.46 -7.13 4.95
N GLU A 13 7.22 -7.04 4.45
CA GLU A 13 6.88 -6.26 3.26
C GLU A 13 7.05 -4.77 3.52
N LEU A 14 6.50 -4.29 4.65
CA LEU A 14 6.66 -2.90 5.07
C LEU A 14 8.13 -2.56 5.31
N ALA A 15 8.88 -3.44 5.98
CA ALA A 15 10.32 -3.25 6.20
C ALA A 15 11.10 -3.16 4.88
N GLY A 16 10.81 -4.04 3.92
CA GLY A 16 11.40 -4.02 2.58
C GLY A 16 11.06 -2.74 1.81
N ALA A 17 9.80 -2.30 1.86
CA ALA A 17 9.36 -1.06 1.24
C ALA A 17 10.05 0.17 1.85
N ILE A 18 10.17 0.25 3.18
CA ILE A 18 10.90 1.34 3.85
C ILE A 18 12.39 1.32 3.48
N ALA A 19 13.01 0.15 3.42
CA ALA A 19 14.41 0.01 3.04
C ALA A 19 14.66 0.51 1.60
N ALA A 20 13.78 0.16 0.65
CA ALA A 20 13.83 0.67 -0.71
C ALA A 20 13.55 2.18 -0.77
N ALA A 21 12.56 2.65 -0.02
CA ALA A 21 12.16 4.06 0.02
C ALA A 21 13.29 5.00 0.48
N ARG A 22 14.19 4.54 1.37
CA ARG A 22 15.34 5.31 1.85
C ARG A 22 16.32 5.74 0.76
N GLN A 23 16.28 5.10 -0.42
CA GLN A 23 17.12 5.46 -1.56
C GLN A 23 16.61 6.70 -2.31
N HIS A 24 15.44 7.22 -1.94
CA HIS A 24 14.77 8.31 -2.63
C HIS A 24 14.28 9.38 -1.66
N ARG A 25 14.21 10.63 -2.11
CA ARG A 25 13.62 11.71 -1.30
C ARG A 25 12.12 11.54 -1.12
N ARG A 26 11.43 11.15 -2.18
CA ARG A 26 10.00 10.79 -2.18
C ARG A 26 9.79 9.53 -3.00
N SER A 27 9.00 8.61 -2.48
CA SER A 27 8.67 7.37 -3.15
C SER A 27 7.30 6.85 -2.72
N PHE A 28 6.69 5.99 -3.52
CA PHE A 28 5.39 5.42 -3.23
C PHE A 28 5.29 3.96 -3.65
N VAL A 29 4.33 3.24 -3.10
CA VAL A 29 3.93 1.90 -3.53
C VAL A 29 2.53 2.01 -4.11
N ALA A 30 2.36 1.61 -5.37
CA ALA A 30 1.04 1.55 -6.00
C ALA A 30 0.22 0.39 -5.40
N ASP A 31 -1.10 0.57 -5.34
CA ASP A 31 -2.04 -0.50 -4.97
C ASP A 31 -2.00 -1.68 -5.95
N ARG A 32 -2.83 -2.71 -5.69
CA ARG A 32 -2.90 -3.93 -6.50
C ARG A 32 -3.45 -3.67 -7.91
N LEU A 33 -4.26 -2.62 -8.08
CA LEU A 33 -4.84 -2.24 -9.37
C LEU A 33 -3.95 -1.25 -10.15
N ALA A 34 -2.82 -0.84 -9.58
CA ALA A 34 -1.86 0.13 -10.10
C ALA A 34 -2.42 1.55 -10.35
N THR A 35 -3.61 1.86 -9.82
CA THR A 35 -4.28 3.16 -10.00
C THR A 35 -4.18 4.04 -8.75
N GLY A 36 -4.18 3.41 -7.57
CA GLY A 36 -4.09 4.06 -6.27
C GLY A 36 -2.71 3.90 -5.62
N THR A 37 -2.59 4.41 -4.40
CA THR A 37 -1.34 4.40 -3.62
C THR A 37 -1.60 3.79 -2.25
N SER A 38 -0.91 2.70 -1.94
CA SER A 38 -1.01 2.02 -0.65
C SER A 38 -0.04 2.58 0.39
N ALA A 39 1.13 3.08 -0.05
CA ALA A 39 2.11 3.74 0.81
C ALA A 39 2.81 4.90 0.12
N LEU A 40 3.10 5.96 0.87
CA LEU A 40 3.85 7.13 0.43
C LEU A 40 4.93 7.46 1.47
N CYS A 41 6.17 7.61 1.02
CA CYS A 41 7.34 7.86 1.85
C CYS A 41 8.01 9.17 1.45
N ALA A 42 8.54 9.89 2.44
CA ALA A 42 9.38 11.06 2.24
C ALA A 42 10.51 11.08 3.27
N PHE A 43 11.72 11.40 2.83
CA PHE A 43 12.92 11.48 3.66
C PHE A 43 13.60 12.85 3.44
N GLY A 44 13.72 13.65 4.52
CA GLY A 44 14.32 14.98 4.45
C GLY A 44 13.58 15.95 3.50
N THR A 45 12.26 15.77 3.34
CA THR A 45 11.41 16.61 2.48
C THR A 45 9.95 16.48 2.89
N ALA A 46 9.10 17.39 2.40
CA ALA A 46 7.67 17.33 2.63
C ALA A 46 7.05 16.12 1.93
N LEU A 47 5.99 15.57 2.51
CA LEU A 47 5.33 14.38 1.99
C LEU A 47 4.60 14.65 0.66
N ASP A 48 3.96 15.82 0.53
CA ASP A 48 3.10 16.21 -0.60
C ASP A 48 2.10 15.09 -1.01
N PRO A 49 1.12 14.77 -0.13
CA PRO A 49 0.19 13.69 -0.37
C PRO A 49 -0.88 14.06 -1.41
N GLN A 50 -1.00 13.26 -2.46
CA GLN A 50 -1.97 13.43 -3.55
C GLN A 50 -2.89 12.20 -3.70
N PHE A 51 -3.45 11.73 -2.57
CA PHE A 51 -4.37 10.59 -2.51
C PHE A 51 -5.72 10.84 -3.21
N GLY A 52 -6.49 9.77 -3.42
CA GLY A 52 -7.74 9.76 -4.17
C GLY A 52 -7.63 9.02 -5.52
N PRO A 53 -8.62 9.17 -6.42
CA PRO A 53 -8.65 8.50 -7.72
C PRO A 53 -7.40 8.81 -8.55
N ASP A 54 -6.76 7.85 -9.22
CA ASP A 54 -5.52 8.06 -10.01
C ASP A 54 -4.32 8.61 -9.18
N SER A 55 -4.28 8.30 -7.88
CA SER A 55 -3.20 8.78 -6.99
C SER A 55 -1.83 8.23 -7.38
N ALA A 56 -1.74 7.02 -7.95
CA ALA A 56 -0.46 6.49 -8.44
C ALA A 56 0.16 7.43 -9.50
N ALA A 57 -0.64 7.86 -10.46
CA ALA A 57 -0.15 8.74 -11.51
C ALA A 57 0.11 10.16 -11.00
N ARG A 58 -0.71 10.69 -10.07
CA ARG A 58 -0.43 11.97 -9.39
C ARG A 58 0.88 11.96 -8.62
N HIS A 59 1.14 10.92 -7.82
CA HIS A 59 2.41 10.80 -7.10
C HIS A 59 3.59 10.68 -8.06
N ARG A 60 3.47 9.91 -9.15
CA ARG A 60 4.50 9.85 -10.19
C ARG A 60 4.76 11.21 -10.83
N ARG A 61 3.71 11.97 -11.18
CA ARG A 61 3.82 13.36 -11.71
C ARG A 61 4.43 14.34 -10.73
N SER A 62 4.19 14.15 -9.42
CA SER A 62 4.81 14.96 -8.37
C SER A 62 6.31 14.65 -8.17
N GLY A 63 6.87 13.70 -8.90
CA GLY A 63 8.28 13.29 -8.81
C GLY A 63 8.57 12.24 -7.73
N ALA A 64 7.54 11.60 -7.15
CA ALA A 64 7.76 10.46 -6.26
C ALA A 64 8.11 9.21 -7.10
N ILE A 65 9.14 8.47 -6.67
CA ILE A 65 9.58 7.24 -7.34
C ILE A 65 8.67 6.09 -6.96
N GLU A 66 8.16 5.35 -7.94
CA GLU A 66 7.42 4.12 -7.69
C GLU A 66 8.36 3.00 -7.27
N LEU A 67 8.09 2.38 -6.13
CA LEU A 67 8.81 1.22 -5.63
C LEU A 67 8.16 -0.06 -6.18
N THR A 68 8.96 -0.92 -6.80
CA THR A 68 8.50 -2.10 -7.56
C THR A 68 8.73 -3.43 -6.85
N GLY A 69 9.01 -3.41 -5.54
CA GLY A 69 9.17 -4.63 -4.76
C GLY A 69 7.92 -5.50 -4.73
N THR A 70 8.12 -6.80 -4.53
CA THR A 70 7.05 -7.79 -4.40
C THR A 70 6.53 -7.76 -2.97
N TRP A 71 5.47 -6.97 -2.77
CA TRP A 71 4.82 -6.77 -1.48
C TRP A 71 3.30 -6.91 -1.62
N PRO A 72 2.80 -8.11 -1.99
CA PRO A 72 1.39 -8.31 -2.29
C PRO A 72 0.44 -7.89 -1.14
N GLY A 73 0.80 -8.10 0.12
CA GLY A 73 0.01 -7.66 1.27
C GLY A 73 -0.02 -6.13 1.41
N LEU A 74 1.13 -5.47 1.19
CA LEU A 74 1.23 -4.01 1.16
C LEU A 74 0.50 -3.35 -0.03
N ARG A 75 0.32 -4.08 -1.14
CA ARG A 75 -0.41 -3.59 -2.32
C ARG A 75 -1.90 -3.87 -2.25
N CYS A 76 -2.36 -4.74 -1.36
CA CYS A 76 -3.74 -5.20 -1.34
C CYS A 76 -4.58 -4.46 -0.28
N ASP A 77 -4.86 -3.19 -0.57
CA ASP A 77 -5.95 -2.43 0.06
C ASP A 77 -7.31 -3.05 -0.30
N VAL A 78 -8.32 -2.76 0.54
CA VAL A 78 -9.62 -3.43 0.51
C VAL A 78 -10.75 -2.40 0.50
N ASP A 79 -11.10 -1.96 -0.71
CA ASP A 79 -12.26 -1.09 -0.97
C ASP A 79 -13.51 -1.87 -1.37
N THR A 80 -13.33 -3.03 -2.01
CA THR A 80 -14.43 -3.82 -2.60
C THR A 80 -14.43 -5.28 -2.11
N PRO A 81 -15.56 -6.01 -2.28
CA PRO A 81 -15.61 -7.45 -1.99
C PRO A 81 -14.60 -8.29 -2.78
N ALA A 82 -14.25 -7.87 -4.01
CA ALA A 82 -13.23 -8.55 -4.81
C ALA A 82 -11.84 -8.40 -4.19
N ASP A 83 -11.56 -7.22 -3.62
CA ASP A 83 -10.30 -6.94 -2.93
C ASP A 83 -10.19 -7.74 -1.64
N LEU A 84 -11.28 -7.84 -0.89
CA LEU A 84 -11.35 -8.68 0.29
C LEU A 84 -11.09 -10.15 -0.05
N ALA A 85 -11.65 -10.66 -1.14
CA ALA A 85 -11.37 -12.02 -1.61
C ALA A 85 -9.90 -12.23 -1.98
N ALA A 86 -9.24 -11.22 -2.55
CA ALA A 86 -7.80 -11.26 -2.83
C ALA A 86 -6.98 -11.24 -1.54
N ALA A 87 -7.27 -10.33 -0.60
CA ALA A 87 -6.59 -10.24 0.68
C ALA A 87 -6.72 -11.54 1.49
N ARG A 88 -7.89 -12.19 1.46
CA ARG A 88 -8.09 -13.51 2.10
C ARG A 88 -7.18 -14.60 1.55
N ARG A 89 -6.91 -14.60 0.23
CA ARG A 89 -5.96 -15.54 -0.38
C ARG A 89 -4.51 -15.26 0.00
N LEU A 90 -4.16 -14.00 0.24
CA LEU A 90 -2.84 -13.60 0.73
C LEU A 90 -2.63 -13.91 2.22
N GLY A 91 -3.72 -14.03 2.99
CA GLY A 91 -3.70 -14.28 4.42
C GLY A 91 -3.92 -13.00 5.21
N VAL A 92 -5.16 -12.79 5.66
CA VAL A 92 -5.52 -11.64 6.50
C VAL A 92 -5.16 -11.88 7.96
N GLY A 93 -4.89 -10.79 8.70
CA GLY A 93 -4.64 -10.84 10.13
C GLY A 93 -5.81 -11.38 10.97
N PRO A 94 -5.56 -11.79 12.22
CA PRO A 94 -6.55 -12.46 13.06
C PRO A 94 -7.79 -11.60 13.36
N ALA A 95 -7.64 -10.28 13.47
CA ALA A 95 -8.76 -9.37 13.69
C ALA A 95 -9.74 -9.37 12.51
N THR A 96 -9.23 -9.22 11.28
CA THR A 96 -10.04 -9.28 10.07
C THR A 96 -10.62 -10.67 9.86
N ALA A 97 -9.84 -11.73 10.07
CA ALA A 97 -10.33 -13.11 9.97
C ALA A 97 -11.53 -13.35 10.91
N ARG A 98 -11.44 -12.90 12.17
CA ARG A 98 -12.54 -12.99 13.14
C ARG A 98 -13.78 -12.22 12.67
N ALA A 99 -13.61 -10.98 12.22
CA ALA A 99 -14.72 -10.15 11.75
C ALA A 99 -15.51 -10.81 10.59
N LEU A 100 -14.80 -11.51 9.69
CA LEU A 100 -15.42 -12.21 8.56
C LEU A 100 -16.22 -13.46 8.95
N THR A 101 -15.97 -14.04 10.13
CA THR A 101 -16.71 -15.21 10.64
C THR A 101 -17.95 -14.85 11.45
N GLN A 102 -18.13 -13.56 11.77
CA GLN A 102 -19.26 -13.08 12.56
C GLN A 102 -20.49 -12.72 11.71
N HIS A 103 -20.54 -13.21 10.46
CA HIS A 103 -21.62 -13.00 9.50
C HIS A 103 -22.37 -14.30 9.22
#